data_AF-A0AB34H2L8-F1
#
_entry.id   AF-A0AB34H2L8-F1
#
_cell.length_a   1.000
_cell.length_b   1.000
_cell.length_c   1.000
_cell.angle_alpha   90.00
_cell.angle_beta   90.00
_cell.angle_gamma   90.00
#
_symmetry.space_group_name_H-M   'P 1'
#
loop_
_entity.id
_entity.type
_entity.pdbx_description
1 polymer ?
#
loop_
_entity_poly.entity_id
_entity_poly.type
_entity_poly.pdbx_seq_one_letter_code
_entity_poly.pdbx_strand_id
1 'polypeptide(L)'
;MIRCLVRYSTDAGRLRASLLRSDRTGLKEQLLRGLRVTLAGGRERYGGGGASLRRQRRRDVAAAIKNVSPADAYRDFCLALIGKKTLTHLVLEGSVHSDEMLLLLLCEILKHPRCNLQYLRLGSCSDTPQRWADFSSALKINQSLKCLDLTASEFPDEGVKLLCSTLRHPMCFLQKLSLENCHLTEACCKELSSALIVNQRLTHLCLGKNNLGVGGVKILCEGLSYPECQLQTLVGITDFSSYDYTCRLCHCNINRHGCKYISKLLQGDSSLTHLDLGFNPIATGLRFLSEALKNPNCNLKCLGLWGCSITPFSCQDLASALISNQSLETLDLGQNILGQSGIMVLLEALKQKNGPLKTLRLKIDKSTMEIQKLLKDVKESNPNLTIECNNARTTRSSCCNFLS
;
A
#
# COMPACT_ATOMS: atom_id res chain seq x y z
N MET A 1 16.32 -13.57 -4.16
CA MET A 1 14.90 -13.43 -3.76
C MET A 1 14.05 -13.84 -4.93
N ILE A 2 13.04 -14.70 -4.73
CA ILE A 2 12.16 -15.17 -5.82
C ILE A 2 10.74 -14.72 -5.51
N ARG A 3 10.11 -14.08 -6.49
CA ARG A 3 8.72 -13.64 -6.44
C ARG A 3 7.87 -14.61 -7.27
N CYS A 4 6.91 -15.26 -6.63
CA CYS A 4 5.95 -16.11 -7.31
C CYS A 4 4.59 -15.38 -7.35
N LEU A 5 4.01 -15.30 -8.53
CA LEU A 5 2.66 -14.83 -8.76
C LEU A 5 1.79 -16.02 -9.12
N VAL A 6 0.80 -16.31 -8.29
CA VAL A 6 -0.20 -17.35 -8.55
C VAL A 6 -1.52 -16.68 -8.88
N ARG A 7 -2.06 -16.95 -10.07
CA ARG A 7 -3.38 -16.47 -10.53
C ARG A 7 -4.40 -17.60 -10.46
N TYR A 8 -5.55 -17.33 -9.85
CA TYR A 8 -6.69 -18.24 -9.86
C TYR A 8 -7.63 -17.91 -11.03
N SER A 9 -8.12 -18.92 -11.74
CA SER A 9 -9.06 -18.77 -12.87
C SER A 9 -10.36 -19.51 -12.57
N THR A 10 -11.44 -18.74 -12.41
CA THR A 10 -12.80 -19.21 -12.10
C THR A 10 -13.39 -20.11 -13.19
N ASP A 11 -13.09 -19.84 -14.46
CA ASP A 11 -13.62 -20.60 -15.60
C ASP A 11 -13.08 -22.04 -15.70
N ALA A 12 -12.05 -22.39 -14.93
CA ALA A 12 -11.42 -23.70 -15.04
C ALA A 12 -11.03 -24.39 -13.72
N GLY A 13 -11.21 -23.74 -12.56
CA GLY A 13 -10.77 -24.28 -11.26
C GLY A 13 -9.26 -24.54 -11.20
N ARG A 14 -8.45 -23.66 -11.82
CA ARG A 14 -7.00 -23.88 -12.04
C ARG A 14 -6.16 -22.79 -11.41
N LEU A 15 -5.16 -23.20 -10.63
CA LEU A 15 -4.07 -22.34 -10.15
C LEU A 15 -2.99 -22.22 -11.23
N ARG A 16 -2.64 -20.99 -11.61
CA ARG A 16 -1.53 -20.70 -12.51
C ARG A 16 -0.39 -20.01 -11.79
N ALA A 17 0.74 -20.67 -11.65
CA ALA A 17 1.95 -20.08 -11.07
C ALA A 17 2.85 -19.48 -12.17
N SER A 18 3.32 -18.26 -11.94
CA SER A 18 4.25 -17.54 -12.81
C SER A 18 5.39 -16.95 -11.96
N LEU A 19 6.63 -17.10 -12.44
CA LEU A 19 7.80 -16.54 -11.77
C LEU A 19 8.04 -15.12 -12.25
N LEU A 20 7.91 -14.15 -11.35
CA LEU A 20 8.23 -12.76 -11.63
C LEU A 20 9.74 -12.57 -11.46
N ARG A 21 10.46 -12.63 -12.58
CA ARG A 21 11.93 -12.49 -12.72
C ARG A 21 12.74 -13.56 -11.96
N SER A 22 13.27 -14.54 -12.69
CA SER A 22 14.36 -15.39 -12.20
C SER A 22 15.37 -15.71 -13.32
N ASP A 23 16.63 -15.32 -13.15
CA ASP A 23 17.75 -15.67 -14.05
C ASP A 23 18.25 -17.12 -13.91
N ARG A 24 17.55 -17.96 -13.12
CA ARG A 24 17.97 -19.35 -12.88
C ARG A 24 16.94 -20.34 -13.44
N THR A 25 17.20 -20.80 -14.65
CA THR A 25 16.46 -21.85 -15.38
C THR A 25 16.21 -23.10 -14.53
N GLY A 26 17.17 -23.53 -13.71
CA GLY A 26 17.04 -24.72 -12.85
C GLY A 26 16.05 -24.58 -11.68
N LEU A 27 15.84 -23.38 -11.12
CA LEU A 27 14.92 -23.21 -9.99
C LEU A 27 13.46 -23.10 -10.43
N LYS A 28 13.25 -22.56 -11.63
CA LYS A 28 11.97 -22.62 -12.34
C LYS A 28 11.56 -24.06 -12.56
N GLU A 29 12.46 -24.92 -13.06
CA GLU A 29 12.17 -26.35 -13.19
C GLU A 29 11.90 -27.05 -11.85
N GLN A 30 12.58 -26.70 -10.77
CA GLN A 30 12.32 -27.29 -9.46
C GLN A 30 10.96 -26.89 -8.85
N LEU A 31 10.53 -25.63 -9.03
CA LEU A 31 9.20 -25.18 -8.62
C LEU A 31 8.10 -25.79 -9.50
N LEU A 32 8.36 -25.95 -10.80
CA LEU A 32 7.48 -26.62 -11.77
C LEU A 32 7.46 -28.16 -11.64
N ARG A 33 8.43 -28.75 -10.92
CA ARG A 33 8.44 -30.18 -10.57
C ARG A 33 7.74 -30.44 -9.23
N GLY A 34 7.76 -29.46 -8.31
CA GLY A 34 7.07 -29.54 -7.01
C GLY A 34 5.56 -29.27 -7.11
N LEU A 35 5.15 -28.41 -8.04
CA LEU A 35 3.76 -28.33 -8.52
C LEU A 35 3.68 -29.29 -9.71
N ARG A 36 2.86 -30.34 -9.71
CA ARG A 36 2.81 -31.28 -10.86
C ARG A 36 2.29 -30.57 -12.12
N VAL A 37 3.19 -29.98 -12.91
CA VAL A 37 2.86 -29.32 -14.18
C VAL A 37 2.96 -30.32 -15.33
N THR A 38 1.83 -30.76 -15.87
CA THR A 38 1.79 -31.49 -17.15
C THR A 38 1.77 -30.49 -18.30
N LEU A 39 2.79 -30.51 -19.17
CA LEU A 39 2.79 -29.78 -20.43
C LEU A 39 1.78 -30.45 -21.39
N ALA A 40 0.55 -29.95 -21.46
CA ALA A 40 -0.37 -30.38 -22.51
C ALA A 40 0.05 -29.73 -23.85
N GLY A 41 0.74 -30.50 -24.69
CA GLY A 41 1.02 -30.14 -26.08
C GLY A 41 -0.27 -30.23 -26.90
N GLY A 42 -0.89 -29.09 -27.18
CA GLY A 42 -1.91 -28.98 -28.22
C GLY A 42 -1.25 -28.80 -29.59
N ARG A 43 -1.31 -29.83 -30.44
CA ARG A 43 -1.11 -29.70 -31.88
C ARG A 43 -2.28 -28.91 -32.46
N GLU A 44 -2.01 -27.76 -33.08
CA GLU A 44 -2.82 -27.28 -34.20
C GLU A 44 -1.92 -27.19 -35.42
N ARG A 45 -2.27 -27.97 -36.44
CA ARG A 45 -1.59 -28.12 -37.72
C ARG A 45 -2.37 -27.32 -38.77
N TYR A 46 -1.65 -26.40 -39.44
CA TYR A 46 -1.77 -25.87 -40.82
C TYR A 46 -3.08 -25.20 -41.29
N GLY A 47 -3.07 -24.14 -42.10
CA GLY A 47 -2.00 -23.49 -42.89
C GLY A 47 -2.44 -22.07 -43.34
N GLY A 48 -1.70 -21.28 -44.11
CA GLY A 48 -0.36 -21.37 -44.67
C GLY A 48 0.07 -19.98 -45.20
N GLY A 49 1.34 -19.87 -45.59
CA GLY A 49 1.85 -18.83 -46.50
C GLY A 49 2.49 -17.57 -45.88
N GLY A 50 3.81 -17.40 -46.11
CA GLY A 50 4.37 -16.09 -46.42
C GLY A 50 5.23 -15.36 -45.37
N ALA A 51 6.54 -15.66 -45.41
CA ALA A 51 7.69 -14.76 -45.24
C ALA A 51 7.84 -13.83 -43.99
N SER A 52 8.87 -14.18 -43.21
CA SER A 52 9.91 -13.31 -42.62
C SER A 52 9.49 -12.12 -41.76
N LEU A 53 9.58 -12.29 -40.44
CA LEU A 53 10.11 -11.30 -39.49
C LEU A 53 10.50 -12.04 -38.21
N ARG A 54 11.80 -12.03 -37.86
CA ARG A 54 12.32 -12.50 -36.57
C ARG A 54 11.69 -11.70 -35.43
N ARG A 55 10.56 -12.17 -34.91
CA ARG A 55 10.04 -11.78 -33.59
C ARG A 55 10.49 -12.82 -32.58
N GLN A 56 11.35 -12.40 -31.67
CA GLN A 56 11.74 -13.16 -30.47
C GLN A 56 10.47 -13.42 -29.64
N ARG A 57 9.79 -14.55 -29.88
CA ARG A 57 8.65 -14.99 -29.06
C ARG A 57 9.18 -15.32 -27.67
N ARG A 58 9.02 -14.40 -26.72
CA ARG A 58 9.13 -14.68 -25.29
C ARG A 58 8.15 -15.81 -24.97
N ARG A 59 8.66 -16.98 -24.58
CA ARG A 59 7.84 -18.07 -24.05
C ARG A 59 7.52 -17.75 -22.60
N ASP A 60 6.36 -17.15 -22.37
CA ASP A 60 5.74 -17.15 -21.06
C ASP A 60 5.42 -18.61 -20.71
N VAL A 61 6.19 -19.19 -19.79
CA VAL A 61 5.93 -20.55 -19.30
C VAL A 61 4.81 -20.44 -18.28
N ALA A 62 3.59 -20.68 -18.73
CA ALA A 62 2.43 -20.81 -17.88
C ALA A 62 2.36 -22.24 -17.34
N ALA A 63 2.52 -22.40 -16.03
CA ALA A 63 2.13 -23.61 -15.34
C ALA A 63 0.64 -23.53 -15.00
N ALA A 64 -0.14 -24.53 -15.37
CA ALA A 64 -1.52 -24.67 -14.92
C ALA A 64 -1.63 -25.98 -14.16
N ILE A 65 -2.00 -25.88 -12.88
CA ILE A 65 -2.38 -27.04 -12.07
C ILE A 65 -3.80 -27.42 -12.51
N LYS A 66 -3.98 -28.55 -13.20
CA LYS A 66 -5.27 -29.02 -13.73
C LYS A 66 -5.68 -30.30 -13.01
N ASN A 67 -6.95 -30.40 -12.59
CA ASN A 67 -7.57 -31.61 -12.01
C ASN A 67 -6.79 -32.18 -10.83
N VAL A 68 -6.61 -31.37 -9.78
CA VAL A 68 -5.85 -31.76 -8.61
C VAL A 68 -6.81 -32.04 -7.46
N SER A 69 -6.71 -33.24 -6.89
CA SER A 69 -7.46 -33.60 -5.69
C SER A 69 -7.05 -32.70 -4.51
N PRO A 70 -7.89 -32.48 -3.49
CA PRO A 70 -7.55 -31.62 -2.35
C PRO A 70 -6.21 -31.99 -1.68
N ALA A 71 -5.90 -33.30 -1.61
CA ALA A 71 -4.66 -33.80 -1.03
C ALA A 71 -3.42 -33.53 -1.90
N ASP A 72 -3.56 -33.67 -3.22
CA ASP A 72 -2.46 -33.38 -4.16
C ASP A 72 -2.18 -31.87 -4.24
N ALA A 73 -3.22 -31.03 -4.12
CA ALA A 73 -3.07 -29.58 -4.12
C ALA A 73 -2.31 -29.13 -2.87
N TYR A 74 -2.67 -29.67 -1.71
CA TYR A 74 -1.93 -29.44 -0.47
C TYR A 74 -0.47 -29.87 -0.58
N ARG A 75 -0.23 -31.11 -1.03
CA ARG A 75 1.11 -31.67 -1.16
C ARG A 75 2.00 -30.81 -2.06
N ASP A 76 1.48 -30.42 -3.23
CA ASP A 76 2.21 -29.62 -4.20
C ASP A 76 2.46 -28.20 -3.67
N PHE A 77 1.50 -27.60 -2.98
CA PHE A 77 1.63 -26.28 -2.35
C PHE A 77 2.67 -26.31 -1.21
N CYS A 78 2.65 -27.35 -0.37
CA CYS A 78 3.65 -27.60 0.66
C CYS A 78 5.04 -27.83 0.07
N LEU A 79 5.19 -28.64 -0.97
CA LEU A 79 6.48 -28.88 -1.64
C LEU A 79 7.06 -27.60 -2.27
N ALA A 80 6.19 -26.70 -2.74
CA ALA A 80 6.58 -25.43 -3.31
C ALA A 80 7.05 -24.40 -2.26
N LEU A 81 6.44 -24.40 -1.07
CA LEU A 81 6.59 -23.32 -0.08
C LEU A 81 7.39 -23.73 1.18
N ILE A 82 7.31 -24.99 1.61
CA ILE A 82 7.91 -25.46 2.87
C ILE A 82 9.35 -25.90 2.64
N GLY A 83 10.29 -25.36 3.45
CA GLY A 83 11.71 -25.72 3.38
C GLY A 83 12.49 -25.05 2.23
N LYS A 84 11.82 -24.27 1.37
CA LYS A 84 12.47 -23.47 0.33
C LYS A 84 12.96 -22.14 0.91
N LYS A 85 14.24 -22.07 1.27
CA LYS A 85 14.86 -20.84 1.82
C LYS A 85 14.77 -19.61 0.89
N THR A 86 14.61 -19.80 -0.43
CA THR A 86 14.66 -18.71 -1.42
C THR A 86 13.31 -18.06 -1.75
N LEU A 87 12.20 -18.74 -1.45
CA LEU A 87 10.85 -18.24 -1.73
C LEU A 87 10.33 -17.49 -0.52
N THR A 88 10.37 -16.17 -0.58
CA THR A 88 9.99 -15.29 0.54
C THR A 88 8.82 -14.38 0.20
N HIS A 89 8.35 -14.37 -1.05
CA HIS A 89 7.27 -13.51 -1.52
C HIS A 89 6.25 -14.33 -2.32
N LEU A 90 5.00 -14.29 -1.89
CA LEU A 90 3.86 -14.93 -2.53
C LEU A 90 2.78 -13.89 -2.78
N VAL A 91 2.37 -13.75 -4.04
CA VAL A 91 1.21 -12.95 -4.43
C VAL A 91 0.18 -13.90 -5.03
N LEU A 92 -1.02 -13.87 -4.46
CA LEU A 92 -2.18 -14.56 -4.99
C LEU A 92 -3.09 -13.50 -5.64
N GLU A 93 -3.31 -13.57 -6.95
CA GLU A 93 -4.17 -12.64 -7.70
C GLU A 93 -5.46 -13.33 -8.17
N GLY A 94 -6.59 -12.61 -8.10
CA GLY A 94 -7.93 -13.07 -8.48
C GLY A 94 -8.95 -12.88 -7.35
N SER A 95 -10.25 -12.95 -7.66
CA SER A 95 -11.25 -13.21 -6.63
C SER A 95 -11.11 -14.67 -6.23
N VAL A 96 -10.65 -14.91 -5.01
CA VAL A 96 -10.72 -16.24 -4.41
C VAL A 96 -12.17 -16.39 -3.97
N HIS A 97 -13.07 -16.65 -4.91
CA HIS A 97 -14.41 -17.10 -4.54
C HIS A 97 -14.24 -18.48 -3.92
N SER A 98 -14.25 -18.52 -2.58
CA SER A 98 -14.68 -19.64 -1.75
C SER A 98 -14.30 -21.03 -2.26
N ASP A 99 -13.07 -21.20 -2.75
CA ASP A 99 -12.47 -22.51 -2.81
C ASP A 99 -11.98 -22.77 -1.38
N GLU A 100 -12.84 -23.40 -0.57
CA GLU A 100 -12.76 -23.54 0.90
C GLU A 100 -11.39 -24.00 1.42
N MET A 101 -10.56 -24.53 0.53
CA MET A 101 -9.23 -25.06 0.79
C MET A 101 -8.12 -24.01 0.74
N LEU A 102 -8.14 -22.96 -0.11
CA LEU A 102 -6.91 -22.16 -0.32
C LEU A 102 -6.43 -21.46 0.96
N LEU A 103 -7.32 -20.79 1.68
CA LEU A 103 -6.98 -20.11 2.93
C LEU A 103 -6.56 -21.14 4.00
N LEU A 104 -7.20 -22.31 4.05
CA LEU A 104 -6.78 -23.42 4.91
C LEU A 104 -5.36 -23.90 4.62
N LEU A 105 -5.03 -24.16 3.35
CA LEU A 105 -3.71 -24.64 2.95
C LEU A 105 -2.64 -23.59 3.29
N LEU A 106 -2.95 -22.30 3.10
CA LEU A 106 -2.08 -21.21 3.52
C LEU A 106 -1.88 -21.17 5.04
N CYS A 107 -2.94 -21.39 5.82
CA CYS A 107 -2.82 -21.47 7.28
C CYS A 107 -1.82 -22.56 7.69
N GLU A 108 -1.96 -23.76 7.12
CA GLU A 108 -1.06 -24.88 7.43
C GLU A 108 0.40 -24.59 7.02
N ILE A 109 0.61 -23.90 5.90
CA ILE A 109 1.94 -23.47 5.48
C ILE A 109 2.51 -22.42 6.43
N LEU A 110 1.71 -21.44 6.83
CA LEU A 110 2.14 -20.38 7.76
C LEU A 110 2.45 -20.95 9.15
N LYS A 111 1.73 -21.98 9.60
CA LYS A 111 2.02 -22.69 10.86
C LYS A 111 3.31 -23.52 10.80
N HIS A 112 3.72 -23.95 9.61
CA HIS A 112 4.86 -24.86 9.48
C HIS A 112 6.19 -24.15 9.84
N PRO A 113 7.06 -24.72 10.72
CA PRO A 113 8.26 -24.05 11.24
C PRO A 113 9.34 -23.74 10.18
N ARG A 114 9.35 -24.51 9.08
CA ARG A 114 10.20 -24.28 7.90
C ARG A 114 9.61 -23.30 6.87
N CYS A 115 8.52 -22.63 7.18
CA CYS A 115 8.00 -21.54 6.34
C CYS A 115 8.94 -20.34 6.42
N ASN A 116 9.34 -19.81 5.27
CA ASN A 116 10.20 -18.62 5.17
C ASN A 116 9.51 -17.47 4.41
N LEU A 117 8.18 -17.50 4.37
CA LEU A 117 7.43 -16.46 3.68
C LEU A 117 7.51 -15.16 4.47
N GLN A 118 7.98 -14.10 3.83
CA GLN A 118 8.16 -12.76 4.42
C GLN A 118 7.10 -11.77 3.91
N TYR A 119 6.61 -11.97 2.70
CA TYR A 119 5.56 -11.18 2.07
C TYR A 119 4.45 -12.09 1.54
N LEU A 120 3.22 -11.79 1.93
CA LEU A 120 2.01 -12.45 1.43
C LEU A 120 1.01 -11.38 0.99
N ARG A 121 0.60 -11.43 -0.28
CA ARG A 121 -0.60 -10.72 -0.76
C ARG A 121 -1.68 -11.75 -1.07
N LEU A 122 -2.81 -11.61 -0.42
CA LEU A 122 -4.04 -12.28 -0.82
C LEU A 122 -4.78 -11.38 -1.81
N GLY A 123 -5.36 -11.97 -2.84
CA GLY A 123 -6.30 -11.27 -3.71
C GLY A 123 -7.57 -10.94 -2.93
N SER A 124 -8.60 -10.42 -3.61
CA SER A 124 -9.90 -10.22 -2.96
C SER A 124 -10.37 -11.55 -2.37
N CYS A 125 -10.35 -11.63 -1.03
CA CYS A 125 -10.63 -12.81 -0.24
C CYS A 125 -11.89 -12.55 0.58
N SER A 126 -12.90 -13.40 0.42
CA SER A 126 -14.12 -13.40 1.23
C SER A 126 -14.31 -14.83 1.69
N ASP A 127 -14.31 -15.03 3.01
CA ASP A 127 -14.23 -16.35 3.64
C ASP A 127 -15.00 -16.35 4.98
N THR A 128 -15.26 -17.53 5.53
CA THR A 128 -16.06 -17.64 6.76
C THR A 128 -15.32 -17.08 7.98
N PRO A 129 -16.02 -16.63 9.04
CA PRO A 129 -15.39 -16.19 10.29
C PRO A 129 -14.44 -17.24 10.89
N GLN A 130 -14.77 -18.54 10.75
CA GLN A 130 -13.90 -19.63 11.20
C GLN A 130 -12.58 -19.67 10.43
N ARG A 131 -12.61 -19.47 9.10
CA ARG A 131 -11.39 -19.44 8.29
C ARG A 131 -10.49 -18.24 8.63
N TRP A 132 -11.10 -17.08 8.91
CA TRP A 132 -10.36 -15.94 9.44
C TRP A 132 -9.78 -16.21 10.84
N ALA A 133 -10.48 -16.99 11.68
CA ALA A 133 -9.94 -17.44 12.97
C ALA A 133 -8.74 -18.39 12.80
N ASP A 134 -8.83 -19.35 11.87
CA ASP A 134 -7.74 -20.26 11.52
C ASP A 134 -6.52 -19.48 11.01
N PHE A 135 -6.74 -18.49 10.12
CA PHE A 135 -5.70 -17.63 9.58
C PHE A 135 -5.06 -16.75 10.66
N SER A 136 -5.88 -16.17 11.53
CA SER A 136 -5.45 -15.43 12.71
C SER A 136 -4.56 -16.29 13.63
N SER A 137 -4.95 -17.55 13.88
CA SER A 137 -4.14 -18.49 14.67
C SER A 137 -2.79 -18.80 14.02
N ALA A 138 -2.74 -18.95 12.69
CA ALA A 138 -1.52 -19.20 11.95
C ALA A 138 -0.56 -18.00 12.02
N LEU A 139 -1.10 -16.78 11.89
CA LEU A 139 -0.33 -15.54 12.00
C LEU A 139 0.25 -15.32 13.40
N LYS A 140 -0.44 -15.72 14.47
CA LYS A 140 0.06 -15.58 15.85
C LYS A 140 1.36 -16.34 16.09
N ILE A 141 1.51 -17.52 15.48
CA ILE A 141 2.68 -18.38 15.67
C ILE A 141 3.74 -18.20 14.58
N ASN A 142 3.36 -17.69 13.41
CA ASN A 142 4.30 -17.50 12.30
C ASN A 142 5.35 -16.42 12.64
N GLN A 143 6.63 -16.78 12.54
CA GLN A 143 7.76 -15.90 12.84
C GLN A 143 8.51 -15.40 11.60
N SER A 144 8.00 -15.69 10.39
CA SER A 144 8.66 -15.32 9.13
C SER A 144 7.98 -14.15 8.43
N LEU A 145 6.65 -14.06 8.51
CA LEU A 145 5.83 -13.14 7.74
C LEU A 145 5.93 -11.74 8.34
N LYS A 146 6.51 -10.83 7.55
CA LYS A 146 6.71 -9.43 7.93
C LYS A 146 5.68 -8.52 7.29
N CYS A 147 5.23 -8.87 6.08
CA CYS A 147 4.32 -8.06 5.29
C CYS A 147 3.12 -8.89 4.86
N LEU A 148 1.94 -8.39 5.22
CA LEU A 148 0.66 -8.97 4.85
C LEU A 148 -0.18 -7.93 4.13
N ASP A 149 -0.63 -8.26 2.94
CA ASP A 149 -1.50 -7.43 2.13
C ASP A 149 -2.83 -8.14 1.90
N LEU A 150 -3.89 -7.59 2.48
CA LEU A 150 -5.26 -8.09 2.40
C LEU A 150 -6.16 -7.11 1.62
N THR A 151 -5.57 -6.27 0.76
CA THR A 151 -6.30 -5.25 0.00
C THR A 151 -7.50 -5.84 -0.73
N ALA A 152 -8.66 -5.17 -0.62
CA ALA A 152 -9.94 -5.58 -1.19
C ALA A 152 -10.46 -6.94 -0.68
N SER A 153 -10.04 -7.37 0.51
CA SER A 153 -10.64 -8.52 1.20
C SER A 153 -11.85 -8.09 2.02
N GLU A 154 -12.89 -8.90 2.02
CA GLU A 154 -14.10 -8.65 2.80
C GLU A 154 -13.95 -9.31 4.17
N PHE A 155 -14.02 -8.48 5.21
CA PHE A 155 -14.03 -8.96 6.59
C PHE A 155 -15.43 -8.78 7.18
N PRO A 156 -16.04 -9.82 7.76
CA PRO A 156 -17.03 -9.59 8.79
C PRO A 156 -16.35 -8.86 9.97
N ASP A 157 -17.09 -8.08 10.76
CA ASP A 157 -16.55 -7.34 11.91
C ASP A 157 -15.73 -8.23 12.87
N GLU A 158 -16.14 -9.49 13.03
CA GLU A 158 -15.39 -10.49 13.79
C GLU A 158 -14.01 -10.81 13.21
N GLY A 159 -13.84 -10.78 11.88
CA GLY A 159 -12.55 -10.95 11.21
C GLY A 159 -11.57 -9.82 11.59
N VAL A 160 -12.06 -8.59 11.69
CA VAL A 160 -11.22 -7.45 12.13
C VAL A 160 -10.83 -7.58 13.60
N LYS A 161 -11.77 -7.97 14.48
CA LYS A 161 -11.48 -8.26 15.89
C LYS A 161 -10.41 -9.36 16.03
N LEU A 162 -10.52 -10.43 15.24
CA LEU A 162 -9.57 -11.53 15.25
C LEU A 162 -8.17 -11.06 14.80
N LEU A 163 -8.09 -10.27 13.73
CA LEU A 163 -6.83 -9.69 13.26
C LEU A 163 -6.22 -8.76 14.31
N CYS A 164 -7.01 -7.89 14.94
CA CYS A 164 -6.56 -7.04 16.04
C CYS A 164 -6.07 -7.87 17.24
N SER A 165 -6.74 -8.98 17.57
CA SER A 165 -6.26 -9.92 18.60
C SER A 165 -4.90 -10.51 18.27
N THR A 166 -4.65 -10.77 16.98
CA THR A 166 -3.36 -11.26 16.49
C THR A 166 -2.29 -10.18 16.57
N LEU A 167 -2.59 -8.96 16.18
CA LEU A 167 -1.66 -7.83 16.34
C LEU A 167 -1.32 -7.58 17.81
N ARG A 168 -2.26 -7.77 18.75
CA ARG A 168 -1.97 -7.66 20.20
C ARG A 168 -1.10 -8.79 20.75
N HIS A 169 -0.97 -9.90 20.03
CA HIS A 169 -0.23 -11.05 20.52
C HIS A 169 1.29 -10.78 20.49
N PRO A 170 2.04 -11.03 21.58
CA PRO A 170 3.47 -10.67 21.68
C PRO A 170 4.36 -11.41 20.67
N MET A 171 3.92 -12.58 20.20
CA MET A 171 4.63 -13.36 19.17
C MET A 171 4.29 -12.95 17.74
N CYS A 172 3.35 -12.04 17.52
CA CYS A 172 3.00 -11.61 16.16
C CYS A 172 4.16 -10.86 15.53
N PHE A 173 4.68 -11.36 14.40
CA PHE A 173 5.89 -10.83 13.77
C PHE A 173 5.63 -9.80 12.65
N LEU A 174 4.36 -9.47 12.40
CA LEU A 174 3.97 -8.56 11.32
C LEU A 174 4.50 -7.14 11.56
N GLN A 175 5.10 -6.58 10.51
CA GLN A 175 5.66 -5.22 10.48
C GLN A 175 4.89 -4.30 9.54
N LYS A 176 4.32 -4.85 8.45
CA LYS A 176 3.57 -4.11 7.44
C LYS A 176 2.23 -4.80 7.18
N LEU A 177 1.13 -4.04 7.28
CA LEU A 177 -0.23 -4.54 7.07
C LEU A 177 -1.00 -3.61 6.13
N SER A 178 -1.51 -4.15 5.01
CA SER A 178 -2.47 -3.43 4.17
C SER A 178 -3.89 -3.98 4.38
N LEU A 179 -4.80 -3.09 4.75
CA LEU A 179 -6.24 -3.30 4.80
C LEU A 179 -6.96 -2.31 3.87
N GLU A 180 -6.33 -1.95 2.75
CA GLU A 180 -6.93 -1.03 1.78
C GLU A 180 -8.22 -1.63 1.22
N ASN A 181 -9.31 -0.86 1.18
CA ASN A 181 -10.60 -1.29 0.62
C ASN A 181 -11.20 -2.55 1.28
N CYS A 182 -11.07 -2.68 2.60
CA CYS A 182 -11.55 -3.83 3.36
C CYS A 182 -12.91 -3.58 4.04
N HIS A 183 -13.64 -2.55 3.59
CA HIS A 183 -14.94 -2.13 4.13
C HIS A 183 -14.93 -1.81 5.64
N LEU A 184 -13.78 -1.39 6.17
CA LEU A 184 -13.64 -1.02 7.57
C LEU A 184 -14.45 0.25 7.87
N THR A 185 -15.10 0.26 9.03
CA THR A 185 -15.94 1.37 9.51
C THR A 185 -15.39 1.97 10.81
N GLU A 186 -16.00 3.07 11.27
CA GLU A 186 -15.68 3.66 12.58
C GLU A 186 -15.70 2.63 13.73
N ALA A 187 -16.58 1.63 13.68
CA ALA A 187 -16.75 0.64 14.75
C ALA A 187 -15.48 -0.19 15.00
N CYS A 188 -14.67 -0.44 13.97
CA CYS A 188 -13.45 -1.24 14.11
C CYS A 188 -12.25 -0.43 14.60
N CYS A 189 -12.30 0.91 14.57
CA CYS A 189 -11.18 1.76 14.93
C CYS A 189 -10.78 1.62 16.39
N LYS A 190 -11.71 1.28 17.29
CA LYS A 190 -11.41 1.00 18.70
C LYS A 190 -10.50 -0.23 18.85
N GLU A 191 -10.83 -1.30 18.13
CA GLU A 191 -10.03 -2.53 18.14
C GLU A 191 -8.65 -2.29 17.53
N LEU A 192 -8.60 -1.63 16.37
CA LEU A 192 -7.33 -1.27 15.71
C LEU A 192 -6.45 -0.38 16.59
N SER A 193 -7.03 0.66 17.21
CA SER A 193 -6.32 1.56 18.11
C SER A 193 -5.74 0.80 19.32
N SER A 194 -6.55 -0.05 19.97
CA SER A 194 -6.05 -0.88 21.08
C SER A 194 -4.92 -1.83 20.64
N ALA A 195 -4.96 -2.33 19.41
CA ALA A 195 -3.91 -3.18 18.87
C ALA A 195 -2.62 -2.40 18.59
N LEU A 196 -2.73 -1.17 18.08
CA LEU A 196 -1.59 -0.29 17.80
C LEU A 196 -0.85 0.18 19.06
N ILE A 197 -1.57 0.35 20.18
CA ILE A 197 -0.97 0.72 21.47
C ILE A 197 -0.08 -0.42 22.00
N VAL A 198 -0.56 -1.67 21.88
CA VAL A 198 0.14 -2.84 22.44
C VAL A 198 1.22 -3.37 21.48
N ASN A 199 0.98 -3.32 20.17
CA ASN A 199 1.87 -3.91 19.18
C ASN A 199 3.16 -3.09 19.00
N GLN A 200 4.29 -3.69 19.35
CA GLN A 200 5.63 -3.07 19.29
C GLN A 200 6.39 -3.36 17.99
N ARG A 201 5.74 -3.90 16.96
CA ARG A 201 6.40 -4.38 15.71
C ARG A 201 5.81 -3.78 14.43
N LEU A 202 4.53 -3.46 14.45
CA LEU A 202 3.82 -2.91 13.30
C LEU A 202 4.28 -1.47 13.09
N THR A 203 4.98 -1.25 11.97
CA THR A 203 5.55 0.04 11.59
C THR A 203 4.81 0.66 10.41
N HIS A 204 4.08 -0.14 9.63
CA HIS A 204 3.38 0.33 8.43
C HIS A 204 1.95 -0.21 8.40
N LEU A 205 0.98 0.70 8.30
CA LEU A 205 -0.45 0.37 8.19
C LEU A 205 -1.10 1.16 7.04
N CYS A 206 -1.79 0.46 6.15
CA CYS A 206 -2.60 1.07 5.09
C CYS A 206 -4.07 0.80 5.40
N LEU A 207 -4.84 1.87 5.60
CA LEU A 207 -6.29 1.85 5.82
C LEU A 207 -7.05 2.57 4.70
N GLY A 208 -6.41 2.80 3.55
CA GLY A 208 -7.03 3.50 2.42
C GLY A 208 -8.36 2.88 1.97
N LYS A 209 -9.25 3.68 1.38
CA LYS A 209 -10.57 3.25 0.89
C LYS A 209 -11.46 2.57 1.94
N ASN A 210 -11.39 3.00 3.20
CA ASN A 210 -12.26 2.50 4.27
C ASN A 210 -13.06 3.64 4.92
N ASN A 211 -14.36 3.45 5.12
CA ASN A 211 -15.22 4.49 5.67
C ASN A 211 -15.09 4.66 7.21
N LEU A 212 -13.90 5.04 7.67
CA LEU A 212 -13.57 5.16 9.10
C LEU A 212 -14.28 6.33 9.78
N GLY A 213 -14.64 7.38 9.03
CA GLY A 213 -15.27 8.58 9.59
C GLY A 213 -14.34 9.42 10.46
N VAL A 214 -14.82 10.60 10.85
CA VAL A 214 -14.06 11.51 11.73
C VAL A 214 -13.88 10.91 13.13
N GLY A 215 -14.87 10.18 13.64
CA GLY A 215 -14.78 9.50 14.93
C GLY A 215 -13.74 8.38 14.91
N GLY A 216 -13.69 7.59 13.84
CA GLY A 216 -12.66 6.56 13.68
C GLY A 216 -11.25 7.13 13.60
N VAL A 217 -11.07 8.24 12.86
CA VAL A 217 -9.78 8.95 12.77
C VAL A 217 -9.36 9.50 14.14
N LYS A 218 -10.29 10.05 14.92
CA LYS A 218 -10.03 10.48 16.29
C LYS A 218 -9.49 9.33 17.14
N ILE A 219 -10.18 8.18 17.14
CA ILE A 219 -9.80 7.00 17.94
C ILE A 219 -8.43 6.45 17.52
N LEU A 220 -8.15 6.44 16.21
CA LEU A 220 -6.83 6.03 15.70
C LEU A 220 -5.74 7.01 16.12
N CYS A 221 -5.96 8.32 15.98
CA CYS A 221 -5.00 9.33 16.43
C CYS A 221 -4.72 9.24 17.94
N GLU A 222 -5.73 8.94 18.76
CA GLU A 222 -5.53 8.70 20.20
C GLU A 222 -4.59 7.52 20.44
N GLY A 223 -4.77 6.39 19.75
CA GLY A 223 -3.88 5.23 19.86
C GLY A 223 -2.46 5.50 19.36
N LEU A 224 -2.34 6.22 18.24
CA LEU A 224 -1.04 6.61 17.66
C LEU A 224 -0.27 7.64 18.49
N SER A 225 -0.95 8.33 19.42
CA SER A 225 -0.33 9.29 20.33
C SER A 225 0.31 8.63 21.56
N TYR A 226 0.10 7.33 21.77
CA TYR A 226 0.79 6.59 22.83
C TYR A 226 2.28 6.44 22.49
N PRO A 227 3.19 6.72 23.44
CA PRO A 227 4.64 6.63 23.22
C PRO A 227 5.12 5.23 22.79
N GLU A 228 4.41 4.19 23.21
CA GLU A 228 4.71 2.81 22.88
C GLU A 228 4.31 2.44 21.44
N CYS A 229 3.51 3.26 20.76
CA CYS A 229 3.11 2.98 19.38
C CYS A 229 4.29 3.14 18.42
N GLN A 230 4.66 2.07 17.71
CA GLN A 230 5.81 2.05 16.80
C GLN A 230 5.44 2.38 15.34
N LEU A 231 4.22 2.86 15.08
CA LEU A 231 3.75 3.07 13.71
C LEU A 231 4.42 4.28 13.05
N GLN A 232 5.25 3.99 12.05
CA GLN A 232 6.02 5.00 11.30
C GLN A 232 5.31 5.49 10.05
N THR A 233 4.52 4.61 9.42
CA THR A 233 3.83 4.89 8.15
C THR A 233 2.34 4.61 8.27
N LEU A 234 1.54 5.63 8.01
CA LEU A 234 0.08 5.52 7.89
C LEU A 234 -0.36 6.00 6.50
N VAL A 235 -1.09 5.13 5.79
CA VAL A 235 -1.58 5.41 4.43
C VAL A 235 -3.10 5.33 4.40
N GLY A 236 -3.75 6.41 3.95
CA GLY A 236 -5.21 6.55 3.88
C GLY A 236 -5.80 6.65 2.46
N ILE A 237 -5.09 6.21 1.42
CA ILE A 237 -5.38 6.53 0.00
C ILE A 237 -6.76 6.06 -0.50
N THR A 238 -7.42 6.85 -1.37
CA THR A 238 -8.55 6.43 -2.23
C THR A 238 -8.19 6.42 -3.74
N ASP A 239 -8.93 5.70 -4.59
CA ASP A 239 -8.54 5.30 -5.95
C ASP A 239 -8.49 6.41 -7.01
N PHE A 240 -7.74 6.19 -8.10
CA PHE A 240 -7.85 6.86 -9.40
C PHE A 240 -8.80 6.12 -10.38
N SER A 241 -9.31 4.93 -10.01
CA SER A 241 -10.00 4.02 -10.94
C SER A 241 -11.45 4.37 -11.31
N SER A 242 -12.09 5.35 -10.67
CA SER A 242 -13.39 5.83 -11.14
C SER A 242 -13.19 7.07 -12.02
N TYR A 243 -13.37 6.92 -13.33
CA TYR A 243 -13.61 8.02 -14.27
C TYR A 243 -14.90 8.81 -13.97
N ASP A 244 -15.58 8.46 -12.88
CA ASP A 244 -16.76 9.12 -12.40
C ASP A 244 -16.40 10.15 -11.33
N TYR A 245 -16.44 11.43 -11.72
CA TYR A 245 -16.31 12.59 -10.84
C TYR A 245 -17.50 12.73 -9.86
N THR A 246 -18.43 11.78 -9.84
CA THR A 246 -19.63 11.79 -8.96
C THR A 246 -19.63 10.75 -7.85
N CYS A 247 -18.51 10.09 -7.53
CA CYS A 247 -18.44 9.23 -6.34
C CYS A 247 -18.55 10.09 -5.04
N ARG A 248 -19.79 10.34 -4.58
CA ARG A 248 -20.20 11.15 -3.40
C ARG A 248 -19.81 10.54 -2.05
N LEU A 249 -18.73 9.79 -2.05
CA LEU A 249 -18.49 8.73 -1.11
C LEU A 249 -16.95 8.68 -0.99
N CYS A 250 -16.36 9.74 -0.44
CA CYS A 250 -14.93 9.93 -0.25
C CYS A 250 -14.49 9.25 1.06
N HIS A 251 -14.10 7.99 0.97
CA HIS A 251 -14.21 7.07 2.10
C HIS A 251 -12.93 6.91 2.93
N CYS A 252 -12.46 7.99 3.55
CA CYS A 252 -12.12 7.97 4.99
C CYS A 252 -12.84 9.13 5.72
N ASN A 253 -13.54 9.99 4.97
CA ASN A 253 -14.21 11.22 5.43
C ASN A 253 -13.33 12.11 6.32
N ILE A 254 -12.02 12.15 6.06
CA ILE A 254 -11.08 13.04 6.76
C ILE A 254 -11.29 14.47 6.22
N ASN A 255 -12.25 15.17 6.83
CA ASN A 255 -12.51 16.58 6.57
C ASN A 255 -11.71 17.47 7.54
N ARG A 256 -12.07 18.77 7.62
CA ARG A 256 -11.41 19.72 8.53
C ARG A 256 -11.30 19.25 9.98
N HIS A 257 -12.27 18.46 10.47
CA HIS A 257 -12.25 17.93 11.83
C HIS A 257 -11.21 16.81 11.99
N GLY A 258 -11.13 15.89 11.01
CA GLY A 258 -10.08 14.88 10.97
C GLY A 258 -8.68 15.51 10.97
N CYS A 259 -8.50 16.60 10.22
CA CYS A 259 -7.24 17.35 10.19
C CYS A 259 -6.84 17.91 11.56
N LYS A 260 -7.79 18.27 12.44
CA LYS A 260 -7.48 18.72 13.80
C LYS A 260 -6.88 17.59 14.65
N TYR A 261 -7.42 16.37 14.55
CA TYR A 261 -6.91 15.22 15.29
C TYR A 261 -5.54 14.79 14.78
N ILE A 262 -5.34 14.78 13.46
CA ILE A 262 -4.04 14.50 12.84
C ILE A 262 -3.03 15.59 13.22
N SER A 263 -3.41 16.86 13.18
CA SER A 263 -2.55 17.97 13.61
C SER A 263 -2.09 17.81 15.05
N LYS A 264 -3.02 17.48 15.97
CA LYS A 264 -2.69 17.20 17.38
C LYS A 264 -1.73 16.02 17.53
N LEU A 265 -1.92 14.95 16.76
CA LEU A 265 -1.02 13.80 16.73
C LEU A 265 0.40 14.21 16.29
N LEU A 266 0.51 14.98 15.20
CA LEU A 266 1.79 15.43 14.63
C LEU A 266 2.53 16.47 15.50
N GLN A 267 1.82 17.17 16.38
CA GLN A 267 2.39 18.09 17.36
C GLN A 267 2.86 17.39 18.64
N GLY A 268 2.42 16.15 18.89
CA GLY A 268 2.87 15.34 20.01
C GLY A 268 4.03 14.41 19.64
N ASP A 269 4.40 13.53 20.57
CA ASP A 269 5.53 12.60 20.43
C ASP A 269 5.18 11.34 19.62
N SER A 270 4.57 11.53 18.45
CA SER A 270 4.25 10.42 17.56
C SER A 270 5.51 9.87 16.88
N SER A 271 5.56 8.56 16.69
CA SER A 271 6.59 7.86 15.90
C SER A 271 6.39 7.99 14.38
N LEU A 272 5.32 8.67 13.95
CA LEU A 272 4.94 8.80 12.56
C LEU A 272 5.92 9.67 11.77
N THR A 273 6.51 9.08 10.72
CA THR A 273 7.43 9.78 9.79
C THR A 273 6.84 9.88 8.38
N HIS A 274 5.85 9.06 8.04
CA HIS A 274 5.24 9.01 6.72
C HIS A 274 3.72 9.00 6.85
N LEU A 275 3.07 9.98 6.23
CA LEU A 275 1.63 10.14 6.27
C LEU A 275 1.11 10.42 4.86
N ASP A 276 0.27 9.54 4.33
CA ASP A 276 -0.42 9.75 3.05
C ASP A 276 -1.92 9.93 3.30
N LEU A 277 -2.42 11.12 3.03
CA LEU A 277 -3.82 11.50 3.16
C LEU A 277 -4.49 11.77 1.81
N GLY A 278 -3.88 11.33 0.70
CA GLY A 278 -4.35 11.61 -0.64
C GLY A 278 -5.85 11.35 -0.85
N PHE A 279 -6.48 12.19 -1.66
CA PHE A 279 -7.91 12.15 -1.99
C PHE A 279 -8.88 12.26 -0.80
N ASN A 280 -8.45 12.90 0.30
CA ASN A 280 -9.37 13.33 1.37
C ASN A 280 -9.71 14.83 1.22
N PRO A 281 -10.92 15.29 1.60
CA PRO A 281 -11.33 16.68 1.49
C PRO A 281 -10.67 17.59 2.56
N ILE A 282 -9.34 17.74 2.46
CA ILE A 282 -8.47 18.35 3.48
C ILE A 282 -8.33 19.85 3.30
N ALA A 283 -8.64 20.41 2.13
CA ALA A 283 -8.41 21.82 1.81
C ALA A 283 -8.79 22.81 2.93
N THR A 284 -9.97 22.65 3.55
CA THR A 284 -10.45 23.54 4.64
C THR A 284 -9.78 23.29 6.00
N GLY A 285 -9.13 22.14 6.16
CA GLY A 285 -8.34 21.74 7.32
C GLY A 285 -6.82 21.87 7.12
N LEU A 286 -6.33 22.25 5.93
CA LEU A 286 -4.91 22.27 5.61
C LEU A 286 -4.12 23.17 6.58
N ARG A 287 -4.69 24.31 6.99
CA ARG A 287 -4.09 25.19 8.01
C ARG A 287 -3.69 24.46 9.29
N PHE A 288 -4.45 23.47 9.75
CA PHE A 288 -4.12 22.71 10.96
C PHE A 288 -2.90 21.80 10.73
N LEU A 289 -2.81 21.19 9.55
CA LEU A 289 -1.64 20.39 9.17
C LEU A 289 -0.42 21.29 8.99
N SER A 290 -0.56 22.43 8.33
CA SER A 290 0.51 23.42 8.18
C SER A 290 1.03 23.92 9.52
N GLU A 291 0.15 24.17 10.49
CA GLU A 291 0.56 24.57 11.83
C GLU A 291 1.29 23.45 12.58
N ALA A 292 0.85 22.20 12.42
CA ALA A 292 1.58 21.06 12.97
C ALA A 292 2.98 20.90 12.36
N LEU A 293 3.13 21.11 11.05
CA LEU A 293 4.43 21.04 10.37
C LEU A 293 5.42 22.12 10.81
N LYS A 294 4.94 23.26 11.33
CA LYS A 294 5.82 24.30 11.92
C LYS A 294 6.38 23.89 13.28
N ASN A 295 5.75 22.94 13.96
CA ASN A 295 6.19 22.51 15.28
C ASN A 295 7.58 21.84 15.16
N PRO A 296 8.59 22.28 15.94
CA PRO A 296 9.94 21.72 15.89
C PRO A 296 9.99 20.22 16.25
N ASN A 297 9.00 19.71 16.99
CA ASN A 297 8.91 18.30 17.37
C ASN A 297 8.22 17.44 16.29
N CYS A 298 7.73 18.04 15.20
CA CYS A 298 7.10 17.29 14.12
C CYS A 298 8.15 16.43 13.39
N ASN A 299 8.07 15.10 13.56
CA ASN A 299 9.02 14.15 12.97
C ASN A 299 8.68 13.71 11.54
N LEU A 300 7.67 14.33 10.93
CA LEU A 300 7.15 13.89 9.64
C LEU A 300 8.14 14.20 8.51
N LYS A 301 8.62 13.14 7.84
CA LYS A 301 9.54 13.21 6.71
C LYS A 301 8.81 13.20 5.37
N CYS A 302 7.63 12.59 5.31
CA CYS A 302 6.92 12.40 4.07
C CYS A 302 5.43 12.67 4.25
N LEU A 303 4.89 13.58 3.44
CA LEU A 303 3.49 13.97 3.48
C LEU A 303 2.86 13.90 2.08
N GLY A 304 1.90 13.00 1.91
CA GLY A 304 1.05 12.90 0.73
C GLY A 304 -0.26 13.65 0.91
N LEU A 305 -0.49 14.67 0.09
CA LEU A 305 -1.70 15.50 0.05
C LEU A 305 -2.26 15.63 -1.37
N TRP A 306 -1.99 14.65 -2.22
CA TRP A 306 -2.40 14.65 -3.61
C TRP A 306 -3.91 14.45 -3.76
N GLY A 307 -4.56 15.19 -4.66
CA GLY A 307 -6.01 15.08 -4.89
C GLY A 307 -6.88 15.53 -3.71
N CYS A 308 -6.35 16.30 -2.77
CA CYS A 308 -7.03 16.73 -1.54
C CYS A 308 -7.89 18.00 -1.68
N SER A 309 -8.26 18.37 -2.92
CA SER A 309 -8.98 19.59 -3.27
C SER A 309 -8.29 20.88 -2.80
N ILE A 310 -6.96 20.87 -2.65
CA ILE A 310 -6.17 22.05 -2.21
C ILE A 310 -6.26 23.13 -3.28
N THR A 311 -6.48 24.37 -2.82
CA THR A 311 -6.69 25.56 -3.65
C THR A 311 -5.55 26.58 -3.45
N PRO A 312 -5.40 27.60 -4.32
CA PRO A 312 -4.35 28.60 -4.17
C PRO A 312 -4.43 29.33 -2.81
N PHE A 313 -5.63 29.56 -2.28
CA PHE A 313 -5.85 30.26 -1.01
C PHE A 313 -5.21 29.55 0.19
N SER A 314 -5.14 28.22 0.14
CA SER A 314 -4.56 27.40 1.20
C SER A 314 -3.04 27.21 1.08
N CYS A 315 -2.43 27.69 -0.02
CA CYS A 315 -0.98 27.55 -0.24
C CYS A 315 -0.14 28.46 0.65
N GLN A 316 -0.70 29.59 1.14
CA GLN A 316 0.02 30.51 2.03
C GLN A 316 0.38 29.84 3.37
N ASP A 317 -0.56 29.11 3.97
CA ASP A 317 -0.31 28.37 5.20
C ASP A 317 0.78 27.32 4.99
N LEU A 318 0.71 26.59 3.87
CA LEU A 318 1.68 25.55 3.53
C LEU A 318 3.07 26.13 3.23
N ALA A 319 3.15 27.26 2.52
CA ALA A 319 4.39 28.00 2.29
C ALA A 319 5.04 28.43 3.61
N SER A 320 4.25 28.98 4.53
CA SER A 320 4.76 29.34 5.86
C SER A 320 5.29 28.12 6.64
N ALA A 321 4.63 26.95 6.49
CA ALA A 321 5.09 25.72 7.08
C ALA A 321 6.41 25.22 6.47
N LEU A 322 6.58 25.30 5.14
CA LEU A 322 7.81 24.88 4.46
C LEU A 322 9.04 25.70 4.87
N ILE A 323 8.87 26.99 5.17
CA ILE A 323 9.96 27.86 5.66
C ILE A 323 10.39 27.44 7.09
N SER A 324 9.42 27.15 7.96
CA SER A 324 9.71 26.85 9.36
C SER A 324 10.11 25.38 9.61
N ASN A 325 9.54 24.45 8.85
CA ASN A 325 9.70 23.02 9.06
C ASN A 325 11.17 22.56 8.92
N GLN A 326 11.60 21.63 9.78
CA GLN A 326 12.97 21.11 9.85
C GLN A 326 13.08 19.59 9.56
N SER A 327 11.98 18.91 9.24
CA SER A 327 11.92 17.44 9.09
C SER A 327 11.43 16.91 7.75
N LEU A 328 10.58 17.66 7.03
CA LEU A 328 9.84 17.19 5.86
C LEU A 328 10.74 17.11 4.64
N GLU A 329 11.04 15.88 4.21
CA GLU A 329 11.89 15.58 3.07
C GLU A 329 11.10 15.42 1.77
N THR A 330 9.84 14.99 1.83
CA THR A 330 8.98 14.79 0.65
C THR A 330 7.58 15.33 0.87
N LEU A 331 7.09 16.11 -0.09
CA LEU A 331 5.72 16.63 -0.13
C LEU A 331 5.09 16.37 -1.50
N ASP A 332 3.94 15.70 -1.52
CA ASP A 332 3.18 15.46 -2.75
C ASP A 332 1.85 16.23 -2.72
N LEU A 333 1.73 17.20 -3.63
CA LEU A 333 0.52 17.99 -3.87
C LEU A 333 -0.06 17.73 -5.26
N GLY A 334 0.32 16.63 -5.92
CA GLY A 334 -0.19 16.25 -7.23
C GLY A 334 -1.72 16.20 -7.27
N GLN A 335 -2.32 16.31 -8.46
CA GLN A 335 -3.78 16.27 -8.63
C GLN A 335 -4.59 17.33 -7.83
N ASN A 336 -3.95 18.37 -7.28
CA ASN A 336 -4.64 19.54 -6.73
C ASN A 336 -4.71 20.67 -7.76
N ILE A 337 -5.66 21.60 -7.58
CA ILE A 337 -5.85 22.77 -8.43
C ILE A 337 -5.24 23.99 -7.72
N LEU A 338 -3.90 24.03 -7.67
CA LEU A 338 -3.17 25.10 -6.96
C LEU A 338 -3.18 26.42 -7.72
N GLY A 339 -3.45 26.40 -9.03
CA GLY A 339 -3.33 27.57 -9.90
C GLY A 339 -1.89 28.11 -9.98
N GLN A 340 -1.70 29.16 -10.78
CA GLN A 340 -0.38 29.80 -10.90
C GLN A 340 0.02 30.50 -9.60
N SER A 341 -0.92 31.20 -8.95
CA SER A 341 -0.66 31.90 -7.69
C SER A 341 -0.23 30.96 -6.57
N GLY A 342 -0.89 29.81 -6.40
CA GLY A 342 -0.50 28.83 -5.39
C GLY A 342 0.88 28.22 -5.64
N ILE A 343 1.21 27.92 -6.91
CA ILE A 343 2.54 27.43 -7.30
C ILE A 343 3.60 28.50 -6.99
N MET A 344 3.37 29.77 -7.38
CA MET A 344 4.33 30.85 -7.12
C MET A 344 4.60 31.03 -5.63
N VAL A 345 3.56 31.04 -4.79
CA VAL A 345 3.70 31.15 -3.33
C VAL A 345 4.56 30.02 -2.74
N LEU A 346 4.38 28.78 -3.21
CA LEU A 346 5.19 27.65 -2.75
C LEU A 346 6.65 27.74 -3.24
N LEU A 347 6.87 28.13 -4.50
CA LEU A 347 8.23 28.28 -5.06
C LEU A 347 9.00 29.43 -4.40
N GLU A 348 8.34 30.56 -4.13
CA GLU A 348 8.96 31.67 -3.41
C GLU A 348 9.37 31.27 -1.99
N ALA A 349 8.55 30.50 -1.28
CA ALA A 349 8.89 29.98 0.03
C ALA A 349 10.12 29.07 -0.01
N LEU A 350 10.23 28.21 -1.02
CA LEU A 350 11.39 27.32 -1.21
C LEU A 350 12.66 28.07 -1.61
N LYS A 351 12.53 29.22 -2.28
CA LYS A 351 13.65 30.10 -2.60
C LYS A 351 14.19 30.83 -1.36
N GLN A 352 13.32 31.19 -0.42
CA GLN A 352 13.69 31.94 0.79
C GLN A 352 14.57 31.12 1.74
N LYS A 353 14.37 29.80 1.83
CA LYS A 353 15.13 28.94 2.73
C LYS A 353 15.27 27.53 2.19
N ASN A 354 16.52 27.06 2.19
CA ASN A 354 16.84 25.66 1.94
C ASN A 354 16.46 24.82 3.16
N GLY A 355 15.25 24.29 3.14
CA GLY A 355 14.76 23.32 4.11
C GLY A 355 15.25 21.88 3.83
N PRO A 356 14.82 20.92 4.64
CA PRO A 356 15.11 19.49 4.45
C PRO A 356 14.44 18.87 3.21
N LEU A 357 13.54 19.61 2.56
CA LEU A 357 12.74 19.11 1.44
C LEU A 357 13.64 18.74 0.25
N LYS A 358 13.56 17.47 -0.15
CA LYS A 358 14.27 16.87 -1.28
C LYS A 358 13.37 16.63 -2.47
N THR A 359 12.08 16.41 -2.24
CA THR A 359 11.12 16.11 -3.31
C THR A 359 9.83 16.87 -3.10
N LEU A 360 9.43 17.63 -4.13
CA LEU A 360 8.11 18.26 -4.22
C LEU A 360 7.41 17.77 -5.48
N ARG A 361 6.18 17.26 -5.35
CA ARG A 361 5.36 16.90 -6.50
C ARG A 361 4.22 17.88 -6.68
N LEU A 362 4.10 18.42 -7.89
CA LEU A 362 3.08 19.39 -8.26
C LEU A 362 2.38 18.97 -9.55
N LYS A 363 1.14 19.46 -9.72
CA LYS A 363 0.46 19.49 -11.01
C LYS A 363 0.59 20.92 -11.58
N ILE A 364 1.22 21.05 -12.75
CA ILE A 364 1.41 22.35 -13.42
C ILE A 364 0.72 22.32 -14.78
N ASP A 365 -0.54 22.78 -14.83
CA ASP A 365 -1.37 22.71 -16.04
C ASP A 365 -0.85 23.64 -17.17
N LYS A 366 -0.38 24.84 -16.81
CA LYS A 366 0.18 25.84 -17.75
C LYS A 366 1.30 26.63 -17.07
N SER A 367 2.55 26.41 -17.47
CA SER A 367 3.70 27.13 -16.93
C SER A 367 3.89 28.48 -17.64
N THR A 368 3.80 29.59 -16.91
CA THR A 368 4.21 30.91 -17.40
C THR A 368 5.73 31.05 -17.39
N MET A 369 6.26 32.05 -18.12
CA MET A 369 7.69 32.41 -18.05
C MET A 369 8.14 32.70 -16.61
N GLU A 370 7.26 33.26 -15.79
CA GLU A 370 7.51 33.54 -14.37
C GLU A 370 7.69 32.25 -13.55
N ILE A 371 6.81 31.26 -13.69
CA ILE A 371 6.95 29.95 -13.02
C ILE A 371 8.23 29.25 -13.48
N GLN A 372 8.56 29.30 -14.77
CA GLN A 372 9.80 28.70 -15.30
C GLN A 372 11.05 29.37 -14.71
N LYS A 373 11.04 30.70 -14.58
CA LYS A 373 12.09 31.46 -13.92
C LYS A 373 12.21 31.06 -12.44
N LEU A 374 11.11 31.01 -11.70
CA LEU A 374 11.12 30.60 -10.29
C LEU A 374 11.60 29.17 -10.09
N LEU A 375 11.21 28.23 -10.95
CA LEU A 375 11.71 26.85 -10.90
C LEU A 375 13.23 26.79 -11.08
N LYS A 376 13.78 27.59 -11.99
CA LYS A 376 15.23 27.72 -12.20
C LYS A 376 15.91 28.32 -10.97
N ASP A 377 15.40 29.44 -10.45
CA ASP A 377 15.92 30.10 -9.25
C ASP A 377 15.93 29.15 -8.04
N VAL A 378 14.84 28.39 -7.83
CA VAL A 378 14.76 27.40 -6.74
C VAL A 378 15.79 26.29 -6.92
N LYS A 379 16.03 25.84 -8.16
CA LYS A 379 17.02 24.79 -8.45
C LYS A 379 18.46 25.29 -8.27
N GLU A 380 18.73 26.56 -8.55
CA GLU A 380 20.01 27.21 -8.29
C GLU A 380 20.27 27.38 -6.78
N SER A 381 19.25 27.81 -6.02
CA SER A 381 19.35 27.93 -4.56
C SER A 381 19.45 26.57 -3.86
N ASN A 382 18.71 25.57 -4.33
CA ASN A 382 18.68 24.21 -3.75
C ASN A 382 18.87 23.13 -4.83
N PRO A 383 20.11 22.77 -5.18
CA PRO A 383 20.39 21.80 -6.24
C PRO A 383 19.92 20.38 -5.89
N ASN A 384 19.72 20.07 -4.60
CA ASN A 384 19.27 18.75 -4.15
C ASN A 384 17.73 18.58 -4.18
N LEU A 385 16.98 19.68 -4.29
CA LEU A 385 15.53 19.63 -4.44
C LEU A 385 15.15 19.17 -5.85
N THR A 386 14.27 18.17 -5.91
CA THR A 386 13.65 17.67 -7.13
C THR A 386 12.19 18.08 -7.14
N ILE A 387 11.79 18.85 -8.16
CA ILE A 387 10.40 19.25 -8.37
C ILE A 387 9.85 18.43 -9.52
N GLU A 388 8.98 17.46 -9.20
CA GLU A 388 8.35 16.58 -10.18
C GLU A 388 7.01 17.19 -10.62
N CYS A 389 6.86 17.40 -11.93
CA CYS A 389 5.65 17.95 -12.53
C CYS A 389 4.90 16.83 -13.26
N ASN A 390 3.81 16.34 -12.67
CA ASN A 390 3.05 15.24 -13.24
C ASN A 390 2.07 15.75 -14.32
N ASN A 391 2.53 15.80 -15.58
CA ASN A 391 1.67 16.10 -16.75
C ASN A 391 0.98 14.86 -17.36
N ALA A 392 1.30 13.64 -16.91
CA ALA A 392 0.80 12.42 -17.53
C ALA A 392 0.13 11.47 -16.53
N ARG A 393 -1.02 10.95 -16.95
CA ARG A 393 -1.71 9.79 -16.37
C ARG A 393 -0.80 8.57 -16.40
N THR A 394 0.10 8.37 -15.44
CA THR A 394 0.55 7.01 -15.05
C THR A 394 1.55 6.98 -13.90
N THR A 395 1.31 5.98 -13.05
CA THR A 395 2.16 5.33 -12.04
C THR A 395 2.08 5.87 -10.62
N ARG A 396 1.56 5.00 -9.75
CA ARG A 396 1.62 5.05 -8.29
C ARG A 396 3.07 5.25 -7.87
N SER A 397 3.44 6.49 -7.60
CA SER A 397 4.43 6.79 -6.58
C SER A 397 3.67 7.50 -5.47
N SER A 398 2.94 6.73 -4.66
CA SER A 398 2.67 7.25 -3.32
C SER A 398 4.04 7.62 -2.76
N CYS A 399 4.13 8.82 -2.21
CA CYS A 399 5.15 9.25 -1.25
C CYS A 399 5.69 8.11 -0.38
N CYS A 400 4.82 7.16 -0.04
CA CYS A 400 5.09 5.97 0.72
C CYS A 400 5.01 4.77 -0.24
N ASN A 401 6.14 4.26 -0.76
CA ASN A 401 6.15 2.92 -1.37
C ASN A 401 5.86 1.88 -0.26
N PHE A 402 4.59 1.74 0.10
CA PHE A 402 4.11 1.10 1.34
C PHE A 402 4.65 -0.32 1.52
N LEU A 403 4.80 -1.05 0.39
CA LEU A 403 5.17 -2.46 0.35
C LEU A 403 6.57 -2.72 -0.25
N SER A 404 7.33 -1.68 -0.63
CA SER A 404 8.68 -1.87 -1.18
C SER A 404 9.71 -2.27 -0.14
#